data_AF-A0A2T4RYY8-F1
#
_entry.id   AF-A0A2T4RYY8-F1
#
_cell.length_a   1.000
_cell.length_b   1.000
_cell.length_c   1.000
_cell.angle_alpha   90.00
_cell.angle_beta   90.00
_cell.angle_gamma   90.00
#
_symmetry.space_group_name_H-M   'P 1'
#
loop_
_entity.id
_entity.type
_entity.pdbx_description
1 polymer ?
#
loop_
_entity_poly.entity_id
_entity_poly.type
_entity_poly.pdbx_seq_one_letter_code
_entity_poly.pdbx_strand_id
1 'polypeptide(L)'
;MNYLEEQKHKYIELAEAIEFHNADYKIDDAEKMSVQEICTDFGKYTTLKERQVLESILKYHPKVTIISEDKADELKILRRTDFVYEIEKNSYFVETEFLNNFNSHVLNHKYDSIPPLDDDEE
;
A
#
# COMPACT_ATOMS: atom_id res chain seq x y z
N MET A 1 17.76 -12.27 -2.68
CA MET A 1 16.87 -11.69 -1.67
C MET A 1 15.74 -12.68 -1.49
N ASN A 2 15.38 -13.02 -0.26
CA ASN A 2 14.20 -13.85 0.00
C ASN A 2 12.95 -12.95 0.00
N TYR A 3 11.78 -13.51 -0.33
CA TYR A 3 10.50 -12.81 -0.41
C TYR A 3 10.20 -11.92 0.82
N LEU A 4 10.54 -12.40 2.02
CA LEU A 4 10.36 -11.65 3.26
C LEU A 4 11.23 -10.39 3.35
N GLU A 5 12.45 -10.44 2.81
CA GLU A 5 13.36 -9.28 2.78
C GLU A 5 12.87 -8.24 1.75
N GLU A 6 12.34 -8.68 0.61
CA GLU A 6 11.75 -7.81 -0.40
C GLU A 6 10.50 -7.11 0.13
N GLN A 7 9.60 -7.84 0.82
CA GLN A 7 8.45 -7.23 1.47
C GLN A 7 8.88 -6.20 2.52
N LYS A 8 9.83 -6.55 3.38
CA LYS A 8 10.34 -5.62 4.40
C LYS A 8 10.95 -4.36 3.77
N HIS A 9 11.63 -4.47 2.64
CA HIS A 9 12.18 -3.34 1.90
C HIS A 9 11.09 -2.37 1.45
N LYS A 10 10.01 -2.86 0.82
CA LYS A 10 8.88 -2.01 0.38
C LYS A 10 8.22 -1.23 1.52
N TYR A 11 8.13 -1.84 2.71
CA TYR A 11 7.63 -1.12 3.89
C TYR A 11 8.63 -0.08 4.40
N ILE A 12 9.94 -0.30 4.29
CA ILE A 12 10.92 0.76 4.60
C ILE A 12 10.75 1.94 3.63
N GLU A 13 10.59 1.68 2.33
CA GLU A 13 10.29 2.74 1.35
C GLU A 13 8.99 3.48 1.68
N LEU A 14 7.97 2.77 2.17
CA LEU A 14 6.73 3.38 2.63
C LEU A 14 6.97 4.33 3.82
N ALA A 15 7.77 3.92 4.79
CA ALA A 15 8.13 4.79 5.91
C ALA A 15 8.83 6.06 5.38
N GLU A 16 9.82 5.90 4.50
CA GLU A 16 10.56 7.03 3.89
C GLU A 16 9.63 7.96 3.09
N ALA A 17 8.66 7.39 2.36
CA ALA A 17 7.65 8.17 1.64
C ALA A 17 6.74 8.96 2.60
N ILE A 18 6.39 8.40 3.77
CA ILE A 18 5.64 9.14 4.80
C ILE A 18 6.47 10.33 5.30
N GLU A 19 7.75 10.13 5.61
CA GLU A 19 8.64 11.19 6.11
C GLU A 19 8.81 12.30 5.07
N PHE A 20 8.97 11.94 3.80
CA PHE A 20 9.05 12.93 2.72
C PHE A 20 7.82 13.84 2.69
N HIS A 21 6.62 13.27 2.87
CA HIS A 21 5.35 14.00 2.75
C HIS A 21 4.91 14.69 4.04
N ASN A 22 5.46 14.29 5.19
CA ASN A 22 5.04 14.76 6.49
C ASN A 22 6.26 15.23 7.29
N ALA A 23 6.50 16.54 7.30
CA ALA A 23 7.66 17.13 7.98
C ALA A 23 7.71 16.81 9.49
N ASP A 24 6.55 16.58 10.11
CA ASP A 24 6.40 16.23 11.53
C ASP A 24 6.65 14.73 11.81
N TYR A 25 6.62 13.88 10.78
CA TYR A 25 7.05 12.50 10.91
C TYR A 25 8.58 12.43 10.89
N LYS A 26 9.12 11.61 11.78
CA LYS A 26 10.54 11.29 11.84
C LYS A 26 10.65 9.78 11.92
N ILE A 27 11.34 9.19 10.95
CA ILE A 27 11.69 7.79 11.04
C ILE A 27 12.81 7.65 12.06
N ASP A 28 12.49 7.13 13.23
CA ASP A 28 13.48 6.41 14.02
C ASP A 28 13.66 5.04 13.35
N ASP A 29 14.87 4.71 12.91
CA ASP A 29 15.29 3.41 12.36
C ASP A 29 14.17 2.47 11.83
N ALA A 30 13.71 2.72 10.58
CA ALA A 30 12.66 1.93 9.93
C ALA A 30 12.99 0.42 9.79
N GLU A 31 14.28 0.04 9.86
CA GLU A 31 14.68 -1.37 9.84
C GLU A 31 14.20 -2.12 11.09
N LYS A 32 14.10 -1.43 12.23
CA LYS A 32 13.63 -1.99 13.50
C LYS A 32 12.11 -2.04 13.64
N MET A 33 11.39 -1.23 12.86
CA MET A 33 9.92 -1.20 12.91
C MET A 33 9.33 -2.48 12.30
N SER A 34 8.25 -2.99 12.87
CA SER A 34 7.46 -4.03 12.21
C SER A 34 6.67 -3.49 11.02
N VAL A 35 6.26 -4.38 10.11
CA VAL A 35 5.35 -4.04 9.00
C VAL A 35 4.05 -3.42 9.51
N GLN A 36 3.51 -3.94 10.62
CA GLN A 36 2.32 -3.42 11.25
C GLN A 36 2.51 -1.97 11.73
N GLU A 37 3.63 -1.66 12.37
CA GLU A 37 3.92 -0.29 12.84
C GLU A 37 3.99 0.70 11.68
N ILE A 38 4.72 0.35 10.62
CA ILE A 38 4.83 1.18 9.41
C ILE A 38 3.46 1.37 8.75
N CYS A 39 2.68 0.29 8.60
CA CYS A 39 1.33 0.37 8.01
C CYS A 39 0.38 1.22 8.87
N THR A 40 0.50 1.13 10.19
CA THR A 40 -0.27 1.95 11.12
C THR A 40 0.10 3.43 11.00
N ASP A 41 1.39 3.75 10.86
CA ASP A 41 1.85 5.12 10.62
C ASP A 41 1.36 5.65 9.27
N PHE A 42 1.43 4.83 8.21
CA PHE A 42 0.81 5.19 6.93
C PHE A 42 -0.66 5.56 7.13
N GLY A 43 -1.42 4.78 7.91
CA GLY A 43 -2.82 5.06 8.22
C GLY A 43 -3.09 6.39 8.93
N LYS A 44 -2.12 6.92 9.70
CA LYS A 44 -2.20 8.22 10.39
C LYS A 44 -1.87 9.39 9.46
N TYR A 45 -0.88 9.20 8.60
CA TYR A 45 -0.30 10.26 7.77
C TYR A 45 -0.79 10.26 6.31
N THR A 46 -1.55 9.22 5.91
CA THR A 46 -2.17 9.16 4.59
C THR A 46 -3.17 10.30 4.39
N THR A 47 -3.25 10.80 3.16
CA THR A 47 -4.21 11.86 2.84
C THR A 47 -5.64 11.29 2.79
N LEU A 48 -6.64 12.14 3.02
CA LEU A 48 -8.05 11.72 2.93
C LEU A 48 -8.38 11.10 1.56
N LYS A 49 -7.86 11.68 0.47
CA LYS A 49 -8.11 11.19 -0.89
C LYS A 49 -7.44 9.85 -1.16
N GLU A 50 -6.18 9.71 -0.77
CA GLU A 50 -5.44 8.45 -0.88
C GLU A 50 -6.16 7.32 -0.14
N ARG A 51 -6.59 7.60 1.10
CA ARG A 51 -7.43 6.68 1.88
C ARG A 51 -8.74 6.33 1.16
N GLN A 52 -9.43 7.30 0.58
CA GLN A 52 -10.67 7.06 -0.16
C GLN A 52 -10.45 6.18 -1.40
N VAL A 53 -9.33 6.33 -2.11
CA VAL A 53 -8.98 5.45 -3.23
C VAL A 53 -8.75 4.02 -2.73
N LEU A 54 -7.94 3.83 -1.69
CA LEU A 54 -7.67 2.49 -1.14
C LEU A 54 -8.93 1.81 -0.58
N GLU A 55 -9.76 2.53 0.17
CA GLU A 55 -11.04 2.02 0.65
C GLU A 55 -12.01 1.71 -0.50
N SER A 56 -11.95 2.47 -1.61
CA SER A 56 -12.73 2.17 -2.81
C SER A 56 -12.23 0.89 -3.50
N ILE A 57 -10.92 0.66 -3.60
CA ILE A 57 -10.38 -0.58 -4.18
C ILE A 57 -10.86 -1.78 -3.34
N LEU A 58 -10.68 -1.69 -2.02
CA LEU A 58 -11.12 -2.71 -1.08
C LEU A 58 -12.62 -2.98 -1.19
N LYS A 59 -13.46 -1.94 -1.20
CA LYS A 59 -14.92 -2.09 -1.25
C LYS A 59 -15.43 -2.84 -2.49
N TYR A 60 -14.80 -2.63 -3.64
CA TYR A 60 -15.28 -3.21 -4.91
C TYR A 60 -14.58 -4.53 -5.28
N HIS A 61 -13.63 -4.99 -4.45
CA HIS A 61 -12.94 -6.28 -4.54
C HIS A 61 -12.68 -6.76 -5.98
N PRO A 62 -12.02 -5.97 -6.85
CA PRO A 62 -11.69 -6.49 -8.16
C PRO A 62 -10.69 -7.63 -7.97
N LYS A 63 -10.87 -8.76 -8.67
CA LYS A 63 -9.90 -9.88 -8.68
C LYS A 63 -8.48 -9.41 -9.01
N VAL A 64 -8.36 -8.27 -9.70
CA VAL A 64 -7.10 -7.58 -9.98
C VAL A 64 -7.27 -6.10 -9.65
N THR A 65 -6.39 -5.55 -8.83
CA THR A 65 -6.47 -4.19 -8.24
C THR A 65 -5.87 -3.13 -9.16
N ILE A 66 -6.39 -3.05 -10.38
CA ILE A 66 -5.98 -2.05 -11.39
C ILE A 66 -6.77 -0.75 -11.19
N ILE A 67 -6.06 0.36 -11.19
CA ILE A 67 -6.60 1.71 -11.13
C ILE A 67 -6.09 2.56 -12.30
N SER A 68 -6.85 3.59 -12.66
CA SER A 68 -6.48 4.57 -13.67
C SER A 68 -5.44 5.58 -13.14
N GLU A 69 -4.76 6.26 -14.06
CA GLU A 69 -3.76 7.31 -13.75
C GLU A 69 -4.30 8.38 -12.79
N ASP A 70 -5.54 8.84 -12.97
CA ASP A 70 -6.14 9.85 -12.08
C ASP A 70 -6.26 9.38 -10.63
N LYS A 71 -6.54 8.09 -10.42
CA LYS A 71 -6.57 7.50 -9.08
C LYS A 71 -5.17 7.29 -8.54
N ALA A 72 -4.23 6.87 -9.39
CA ALA A 72 -2.84 6.71 -9.02
C ALA A 72 -2.21 8.06 -8.61
N ASP A 73 -2.56 9.16 -9.29
CA ASP A 73 -2.16 10.52 -8.94
C ASP A 73 -2.61 10.95 -7.53
N GLU A 74 -3.70 10.39 -7.02
CA GLU A 74 -4.21 10.66 -5.68
C GLU A 74 -3.51 9.82 -4.58
N LEU A 75 -2.78 8.75 -4.95
CA LEU A 75 -1.96 7.94 -4.05
C LEU A 75 -0.61 8.61 -3.74
N LYS A 76 -0.64 9.81 -3.15
CA LYS A 76 0.53 10.70 -3.03
C LYS A 76 1.73 10.07 -2.32
N ILE A 77 1.49 9.30 -1.26
CA ILE A 77 2.55 8.65 -0.50
C ILE A 77 2.88 7.30 -1.15
N LEU A 78 1.86 6.47 -1.39
CA LEU A 78 2.02 5.09 -1.82
C LEU A 78 2.61 4.97 -3.23
N ARG A 79 2.35 5.92 -4.14
CA ARG A 79 2.90 5.93 -5.50
C ARG A 79 4.41 6.20 -5.58
N ARG A 80 5.05 6.49 -4.44
CA ARG A 80 6.50 6.63 -4.33
C ARG A 80 7.20 5.33 -3.92
N THR A 81 6.42 4.27 -3.76
CA THR A 81 6.87 2.96 -3.34
C THR A 81 6.57 1.95 -4.43
N ASP A 82 7.18 0.77 -4.34
CA ASP A 82 6.92 -0.33 -5.26
C ASP A 82 5.56 -1.03 -5.03
N PHE A 83 4.73 -0.55 -4.09
CA PHE A 83 3.35 -1.04 -3.93
C PHE A 83 2.41 -0.58 -5.04
N VAL A 84 2.79 0.44 -5.83
CA VAL A 84 2.00 0.94 -6.95
C VAL A 84 2.90 1.03 -8.18
N TYR A 85 2.69 0.17 -9.16
CA TYR A 85 3.48 0.17 -10.38
C TYR A 85 2.59 0.20 -11.63
N GLU A 86 3.10 0.86 -12.68
CA GLU A 86 2.43 0.95 -13.96
C GLU A 86 2.55 -0.39 -14.70
N ILE A 87 1.42 -0.96 -15.10
CA ILE A 87 1.36 -2.22 -15.86
C ILE A 87 1.24 -1.97 -17.36
N GLU A 88 0.55 -0.91 -17.72
CA GLU A 88 0.37 -0.41 -19.08
C GLU A 88 0.06 1.08 -19.00
N LYS A 89 0.16 1.78 -20.13
CA LYS A 89 -0.01 3.23 -20.16
C LYS A 89 -1.31 3.65 -19.45
N ASN A 90 -1.17 4.49 -18.43
CA ASN A 90 -2.27 5.05 -17.62
C ASN A 90 -3.04 4.02 -16.77
N SER A 91 -2.49 2.82 -16.56
CA SER A 91 -3.07 1.76 -15.72
C SER A 91 -2.05 1.27 -14.71
N TYR A 92 -2.43 1.30 -13.44
CA TYR A 92 -1.55 1.02 -12.31
C TYR A 92 -2.11 -0.12 -11.49
N PHE A 93 -1.26 -1.07 -11.13
CA PHE A 93 -1.59 -2.10 -10.16
C PHE A 93 -1.25 -1.63 -8.75
N VAL A 94 -2.11 -1.93 -7.79
CA VAL A 94 -1.85 -1.72 -6.36
C VAL A 94 -1.72 -3.07 -5.67
N GLU A 95 -0.60 -3.31 -5.00
CA GLU A 95 -0.28 -4.63 -4.45
C GLU A 95 -1.32 -5.13 -3.44
N THR A 96 -1.81 -6.35 -3.68
CA THR A 96 -2.87 -6.98 -2.89
C THR A 96 -2.46 -7.20 -1.43
N GLU A 97 -1.22 -7.61 -1.17
CA GLU A 97 -0.72 -7.83 0.19
C GLU A 97 -0.75 -6.52 0.99
N PHE A 98 -0.31 -5.41 0.39
CA PHE A 98 -0.40 -4.10 1.01
C PHE A 98 -1.85 -3.72 1.33
N LEU A 99 -2.78 -3.91 0.40
CA LEU A 99 -4.20 -3.60 0.60
C LEU A 99 -4.80 -4.41 1.77
N ASN A 100 -4.44 -5.69 1.88
CA ASN A 100 -4.87 -6.55 2.97
C ASN A 100 -4.27 -6.11 4.32
N ASN A 101 -2.98 -5.73 4.35
CA ASN A 101 -2.34 -5.21 5.55
C ASN A 101 -2.94 -3.85 5.97
N PHE A 102 -3.24 -2.98 5.03
CA PHE A 102 -3.94 -1.72 5.28
C PHE A 102 -5.34 -1.97 5.87
N ASN A 103 -6.11 -2.88 5.28
CA ASN A 103 -7.42 -3.24 5.79
C ASN A 103 -7.35 -3.85 7.20
N SER A 104 -6.38 -4.74 7.45
CA SER A 104 -6.15 -5.38 8.74
C SER A 104 -5.74 -4.38 9.82
N HIS A 105 -4.67 -3.62 9.58
CA HIS A 105 -3.99 -2.83 10.61
C HIS A 105 -4.51 -1.39 10.74
N VAL A 106 -5.08 -0.82 9.67
CA VAL A 106 -5.57 0.58 9.67
C VAL A 106 -7.09 0.66 9.69
N LEU A 107 -7.77 -0.25 8.98
CA LEU A 107 -9.23 -0.24 8.89
C LEU A 107 -9.91 -1.22 9.83
N ASN A 108 -9.15 -2.02 10.60
CA ASN A 108 -9.65 -3.01 11.53
C ASN A 108 -10.61 -4.01 10.87
N HIS A 109 -10.17 -4.61 9.76
CA HIS A 109 -10.91 -5.61 8.98
C HIS A 109 -12.30 -5.14 8.51
N LYS A 110 -12.40 -3.88 8.10
CA LYS A 110 -13.67 -3.29 7.62
C LYS A 110 -14.18 -3.95 6.33
N TYR A 111 -13.28 -4.46 5.49
CA TYR A 111 -13.59 -5.12 4.22
C TYR A 111 -13.12 -6.58 4.24
N ASP A 112 -13.63 -7.40 3.32
CA ASP A 112 -13.11 -8.76 3.14
C ASP A 112 -11.67 -8.74 2.60
N SER A 113 -10.86 -9.74 2.96
CA SER A 113 -9.52 -9.85 2.39
C SER A 113 -9.60 -10.17 0.90
N ILE A 114 -8.76 -9.51 0.11
CA ILE A 114 -8.60 -9.85 -1.30
C ILE A 114 -7.77 -11.15 -1.36
N PRO A 115 -8.24 -12.19 -2.07
CA PRO A 115 -7.47 -13.42 -2.18
C PRO A 115 -6.13 -13.13 -2.86
N PRO A 116 -5.07 -13.89 -2.54
CA PRO A 116 -3.86 -13.86 -3.36
C PRO A 116 -4.27 -14.13 -4.81
N LEU A 117 -3.54 -13.55 -5.76
CA LEU A 117 -3.64 -14.00 -7.14
C LEU A 117 -3.19 -15.47 -7.10
N ASP A 118 -4.12 -16.40 -7.29
CA ASP A 118 -3.75 -17.80 -7.50
C ASP A 118 -2.77 -17.79 -8.67
N ASP A 119 -1.54 -18.27 -8.44
CA ASP A 119 -0.77 -18.85 -9.52
C ASP A 119 -1.70 -19.94 -10.06
N ASP A 120 -2.31 -19.71 -11.22
CA ASP A 120 -2.91 -20.80 -11.98
C ASP A 120 -1.77 -21.81 -12.21
N GLU A 121 -1.68 -22.81 -11.30
CA GLU A 121 -0.99 -24.06 -11.55
C GLU A 121 -1.68 -24.68 -12.77
N GLU A 122 -1.08 -24.48 -13.95
CA GLU A 122 -1.33 -25.32 -15.13
C GLU A 122 -1.00 -26.80 -14.85
#